data_AF-A0A0L6U8E2-F1
#
_entry.id   AF-A0A0L6U8E2-F1
#
_cell.length_a   1.000
_cell.length_b   1.000
_cell.length_c   1.000
_cell.angle_alpha   90.00
_cell.angle_beta   90.00
_cell.angle_gamma   90.00
#
_symmetry.space_group_name_H-M   'P 1'
#
loop_
_entity.id
_entity.type
_entity.pdbx_description
1 polymer ?
#
loop_
_entity_poly.entity_id
_entity_poly.type
_entity_poly.pdbx_seq_one_letter_code
_entity_poly.pdbx_strand_id
1 'polypeptide(L)'
;MHVSRAHQHQAIPSGSRAVSGASGLTTPLTRLGQTLSPKGPCRQFSLAYGQCVADSYQLVEKNSCKMEFENFKQCVQKSVGKKW
;
A
#
# COMPACT_ATOMS: atom_id res chain seq x y z
N MET A 1 44.70 -36.60 1.53
CA MET A 1 43.86 -35.66 2.31
C MET A 1 43.44 -34.53 1.38
N HIS A 2 42.22 -34.55 0.86
CA HIS A 2 41.65 -33.43 0.10
C HIS A 2 40.16 -33.36 0.40
N VAL A 3 39.78 -32.49 1.34
CA VAL A 3 38.38 -32.18 1.68
C VAL A 3 38.04 -30.87 0.99
N SER A 4 37.47 -30.95 -0.22
CA SER A 4 36.93 -29.81 -0.94
C SER A 4 35.42 -29.72 -0.71
N ARG A 5 34.99 -28.90 0.24
CA ARG A 5 33.60 -28.41 0.30
C ARG A 5 33.51 -27.15 1.17
N ALA A 6 33.55 -25.98 0.55
CA ALA A 6 33.17 -24.73 1.19
C ALA A 6 32.39 -23.85 0.21
N HIS A 7 31.11 -23.67 0.55
CA HIS A 7 30.26 -22.51 0.27
C HIS A 7 30.18 -21.95 -1.16
N GLN A 8 29.23 -22.54 -1.89
CA GLN A 8 28.50 -21.90 -2.98
C GLN A 8 27.88 -20.57 -2.51
N HIS A 9 28.43 -19.44 -2.98
CA HIS A 9 27.77 -18.14 -2.92
C HIS A 9 26.57 -18.15 -3.87
N GLN A 10 25.39 -18.47 -3.35
CA GLN A 10 24.15 -18.28 -4.09
C GLN A 10 23.87 -16.78 -4.18
N ALA A 11 23.88 -16.26 -5.41
CA ALA A 11 23.33 -14.96 -5.72
C ALA A 11 21.88 -14.91 -5.23
N ILE A 12 21.56 -13.92 -4.40
CA ILE A 12 20.18 -13.61 -4.02
C ILE A 12 19.50 -13.11 -5.30
N PRO A 13 18.56 -13.84 -5.92
CA PRO A 13 17.70 -13.19 -6.89
C PRO A 13 16.82 -12.26 -6.05
N SER A 14 16.93 -10.96 -6.31
CA SER A 14 15.97 -9.96 -5.83
C SER A 14 14.58 -10.37 -6.32
N GLY A 15 13.91 -11.18 -5.49
CA GLY A 15 12.55 -11.64 -5.69
C GLY A 15 11.61 -10.46 -5.54
N SER A 16 11.55 -9.63 -6.57
CA SER A 16 10.36 -8.82 -6.85
C SER A 16 9.25 -9.82 -7.15
N ARG A 17 8.58 -10.28 -6.10
CA ARG A 17 7.33 -11.04 -6.23
C ARG A 17 6.31 -10.08 -6.82
N ALA A 18 6.29 -10.01 -8.14
CA ALA A 18 5.17 -9.49 -8.89
C ALA A 18 3.98 -10.39 -8.56
N VAL A 19 3.15 -9.95 -7.62
CA VAL A 19 1.79 -10.45 -7.47
C VAL A 19 0.98 -9.92 -8.65
N SER A 20 1.19 -10.55 -9.80
CA SER A 20 0.35 -10.41 -10.98
C SER A 20 -0.64 -11.57 -10.98
N GLY A 21 -1.94 -11.24 -10.87
CA GLY A 21 -3.01 -12.15 -11.24
C GLY A 21 -4.04 -12.47 -10.15
N ALA A 22 -4.97 -11.54 -9.93
CA ALA A 22 -6.30 -11.89 -9.44
C ALA A 22 -7.34 -11.13 -10.29
N SER A 23 -7.51 -11.59 -11.53
CA SER A 23 -8.70 -11.28 -12.31
C SER A 23 -9.81 -12.21 -11.86
N GLY A 24 -10.96 -11.65 -11.46
CA GLY A 24 -12.22 -12.39 -11.50
C GLY A 24 -13.04 -12.54 -10.22
N LEU A 25 -13.01 -11.61 -9.27
CA LEU A 25 -14.16 -11.24 -8.45
C LEU A 25 -13.81 -9.91 -7.76
N THR A 26 -14.27 -8.77 -8.27
CA THR A 26 -13.95 -7.46 -7.68
C THR A 26 -14.70 -7.29 -6.37
N THR A 27 -14.22 -7.93 -5.32
CA THR A 27 -14.70 -7.65 -3.97
C THR A 27 -14.47 -6.17 -3.67
N PRO A 28 -15.33 -5.52 -2.86
CA PRO A 28 -15.16 -4.11 -2.51
C PRO A 28 -13.75 -3.80 -1.96
N LEU A 29 -13.15 -4.74 -1.26
CA LEU A 29 -11.76 -4.67 -0.76
C LEU A 29 -10.72 -4.70 -1.89
N THR A 30 -10.88 -5.56 -2.90
CA THR A 30 -9.99 -5.59 -4.07
C THR A 30 -10.04 -4.26 -4.84
N ARG A 31 -11.24 -3.70 -5.04
CA ARG A 31 -11.41 -2.41 -5.71
C ARG A 31 -10.75 -1.29 -4.90
N LEU A 32 -10.94 -1.26 -3.58
CA LEU A 32 -10.23 -0.33 -2.70
C LEU A 32 -8.71 -0.47 -2.86
N GLY A 33 -8.17 -1.69 -2.78
CA GLY A 33 -6.73 -1.94 -2.93
C GLY A 33 -6.17 -1.44 -4.27
N GLN A 34 -6.92 -1.59 -5.36
CA GLN A 34 -6.54 -1.03 -6.67
C GLN A 34 -6.50 0.50 -6.67
N THR A 35 -7.43 1.15 -5.97
CA THR A 35 -7.48 2.62 -5.88
C THR A 35 -6.34 3.22 -5.06
N LEU A 36 -5.85 2.45 -4.07
CA LEU A 36 -4.74 2.83 -3.18
C LEU A 36 -3.37 2.35 -3.65
N SER A 37 -3.33 1.51 -4.69
CA SER A 37 -2.11 0.96 -5.27
C SER A 37 -1.12 2.08 -5.69
N PRO A 38 0.19 1.81 -5.83
CA PRO A 38 1.15 2.79 -6.34
C PRO A 38 0.83 3.40 -7.70
N LYS A 39 -0.04 2.76 -8.49
CA LYS A 39 -0.56 3.27 -9.77
C LYS A 39 -2.03 3.70 -9.69
N GLY A 40 -2.61 3.66 -8.50
CA GLY A 40 -4.02 3.97 -8.25
C GLY A 40 -4.28 5.48 -8.16
N PRO A 41 -5.50 5.92 -8.47
CA PRO A 41 -5.90 7.33 -8.49
C PRO A 41 -5.81 8.01 -7.11
N CYS A 42 -5.93 7.28 -6.01
CA CYS A 42 -5.91 7.85 -4.66
C CYS A 42 -4.54 7.78 -3.98
N ARG A 43 -3.49 7.39 -4.70
CA ARG A 43 -2.12 7.27 -4.16
C ARG A 43 -1.67 8.53 -3.43
N GLN A 44 -1.80 9.70 -4.07
CA GLN A 44 -1.28 10.95 -3.51
C GLN A 44 -1.91 11.26 -2.15
N PHE A 45 -3.22 11.09 -2.05
CA PHE A 45 -3.95 11.31 -0.80
C PHE A 45 -3.64 10.25 0.26
N SER A 46 -3.44 9.00 -0.17
CA SER A 46 -3.03 7.91 0.74
C SER A 46 -1.66 8.17 1.36
N LEU A 47 -0.72 8.69 0.57
CA LEU A 47 0.63 9.03 1.03
C LEU A 47 0.62 10.23 1.97
N ALA A 48 -0.11 11.30 1.60
CA ALA A 48 -0.19 12.49 2.43
C ALA A 48 -0.83 12.21 3.80
N TYR A 49 -1.93 11.45 3.82
CA TYR A 49 -2.55 11.01 5.07
C TYR A 49 -1.62 10.10 5.89
N GLY A 50 -1.00 9.10 5.26
CA GLY A 50 -0.06 8.21 5.93
C GLY A 50 1.15 8.94 6.51
N GLN A 51 1.66 9.95 5.81
CA GLN A 51 2.78 10.78 6.26
C GLN A 51 2.38 11.62 7.49
N CYS A 52 1.23 12.32 7.43
CA CYS A 52 0.73 13.09 8.57
C CYS A 52 0.52 12.21 9.82
N VAL A 53 -0.06 11.02 9.64
CA VAL A 53 -0.25 10.05 10.73
C VAL A 53 1.09 9.52 11.25
N ALA A 54 2.07 9.28 10.38
CA ALA A 54 3.40 8.80 10.78
C ALA A 54 4.16 9.86 11.58
N ASP A 55 4.13 11.11 11.11
CA ASP A 55 4.80 12.25 11.76
C ASP A 55 4.21 12.54 13.15
N SER A 56 2.92 12.30 13.33
CA SER A 56 2.18 12.58 14.57
C SER A 56 1.65 11.33 15.27
N TYR A 57 2.21 10.16 15.02
CA TYR A 57 1.64 8.86 15.43
C TYR A 57 1.32 8.76 16.93
N GLN A 58 2.13 9.40 17.77
CA GLN A 58 1.96 9.41 19.23
C GLN A 58 0.87 10.37 19.73
N LEU A 59 0.54 11.38 18.94
CA LEU A 59 -0.40 12.47 19.27
C LEU A 59 -1.55 12.53 18.25
N VAL A 60 -1.76 11.45 17.49
CA VAL A 60 -2.79 11.43 16.46
C VAL A 60 -4.14 11.35 17.16
N GLU A 61 -4.86 12.46 17.17
CA GLU A 61 -6.20 12.56 17.71
C GLU A 61 -7.19 12.72 16.57
N LYS A 62 -8.47 12.59 16.90
CA LYS A 62 -9.55 12.91 15.96
C LYS A 62 -9.37 14.35 15.50
N ASN A 63 -9.07 14.51 14.21
CA ASN A 63 -8.81 15.75 13.47
C ASN A 63 -7.34 16.16 13.22
N SER A 64 -6.33 15.49 13.79
CA SER A 64 -4.91 15.88 13.57
C SER A 64 -4.49 15.83 12.09
N CYS A 65 -5.09 14.95 11.30
CA CYS A 65 -4.90 14.85 9.85
C CYS A 65 -6.22 15.01 9.08
N LYS A 66 -7.15 15.85 9.58
CA LYS A 66 -8.52 15.97 9.05
C LYS A 66 -8.56 16.30 7.56
N MET A 67 -7.77 17.27 7.12
CA MET A 67 -7.74 17.74 5.74
C MET A 67 -7.30 16.61 4.79
N GLU A 68 -6.24 15.89 5.17
CA GLU A 68 -5.68 14.80 4.37
C GLU A 68 -6.60 13.59 4.36
N PHE A 69 -7.24 13.32 5.49
CA PHE A 69 -8.28 12.31 5.60
C PHE A 69 -9.50 12.64 4.76
N GLU A 70 -9.97 13.89 4.72
CA GLU A 70 -11.11 14.30 3.89
C GLU A 70 -10.79 14.16 2.41
N ASN A 71 -9.62 14.61 1.97
CA ASN A 71 -9.16 14.45 0.59
C ASN A 71 -9.05 12.97 0.19
N PHE A 72 -8.46 12.16 1.06
CA PHE A 72 -8.36 10.72 0.89
C PHE A 72 -9.74 10.06 0.82
N LYS A 73 -10.63 10.39 1.77
CA LYS A 73 -12.00 9.88 1.85
C LYS A 73 -12.79 10.24 0.58
N GLN A 74 -12.71 11.49 0.11
CA GLN A 74 -13.37 11.93 -1.12
C GLN A 74 -12.92 11.10 -2.33
N CYS A 75 -11.61 10.87 -2.46
CA CYS A 75 -11.08 10.06 -3.56
C CYS A 75 -11.55 8.60 -3.49
N VAL A 76 -11.45 7.99 -2.31
CA VAL A 76 -11.86 6.59 -2.09
C VAL A 76 -13.37 6.43 -2.29
N GLN A 77 -14.19 7.33 -1.77
CA GLN A 77 -15.65 7.26 -1.94
C GLN A 77 -16.08 7.38 -3.39
N LYS A 78 -15.45 8.28 -4.18
CA LYS A 78 -15.68 8.37 -5.63
C LYS A 78 -15.27 7.10 -6.35
N SER A 79 -14.15 6.49 -5.96
CA SER A 79 -13.57 5.35 -6.67
C SER A 79 -14.22 4.01 -6.33
N VAL A 80 -14.72 3.87 -5.09
CA VAL A 80 -15.37 2.63 -4.59
C VAL A 80 -16.89 2.71 -4.69
N GLY A 81 -17.47 3.91 -4.89
CA GLY A 81 -18.90 4.11 -5.16
C GLY A 81 -19.83 3.86 -3.96
N LYS A 82 -19.28 3.62 -2.77
CA LYS A 82 -20.03 3.47 -1.51
C LYS A 82 -19.67 4.61 -0.56
N LYS A 83 -20.70 5.31 -0.06
CA LYS A 83 -20.58 6.21 1.08
C LYS A 83 -20.28 5.35 2.33
N TRP A 84 -19.14 5.62 2.96
CA TRP A 84 -18.75 5.11 4.29
C TRP A 84 -19.43 5.95 5.36
#